data_AF-A0A7V6XLM2-F1
#
_entry.id   AF-A0A7V6XLM2-F1
#
_cell.length_a   1.000
_cell.length_b   1.000
_cell.length_c   1.000
_cell.angle_alpha   90.00
_cell.angle_beta   90.00
_cell.angle_gamma   90.00
#
_symmetry.space_group_name_H-M   'P 1'
#
loop_
_entity.id
_entity.type
_entity.pdbx_description
1 polymer ?
#
loop_
_entity_poly.entity_id
_entity_poly.type
_entity_poly.pdbx_seq_one_letter_code
_entity_poly.pdbx_strand_id
1 'polypeptide(L)'
;MDNKIRWQSQPIIPPKTTKTQPMTKQKKHEHSKSLDFKEILETKIKEKDSLKFSKHAKQRIKSRKIKINESDLLKINEAVNKAAEKGIKDSLILFDDVAFIVSVN
;
A
#
# COMPACT_ATOMS: atom_id res chain seq x y z
N MET A 1 51.76 -7.52 29.32
CA MET A 1 51.31 -6.43 28.42
C MET A 1 49.79 -6.45 28.42
N ASP A 2 49.15 -5.59 29.18
CA ASP A 2 47.69 -5.62 29.36
C ASP A 2 47.09 -4.41 28.65
N ASN A 3 46.77 -4.57 27.37
CA ASN A 3 46.24 -3.50 26.53
C ASN A 3 44.72 -3.35 26.76
N LYS A 4 44.31 -2.88 27.93
CA LYS A 4 42.90 -2.58 28.23
C LYS A 4 42.50 -1.24 27.61
N ILE A 5 41.81 -1.30 26.48
CA ILE A 5 41.17 -0.14 25.86
C ILE A 5 39.97 0.27 26.72
N ARG A 6 40.13 1.30 27.56
CA ARG A 6 39.02 1.87 28.33
C ARG A 6 38.33 2.93 27.48
N TRP A 7 37.19 2.57 26.91
CA TRP A 7 36.30 3.50 26.24
C TRP A 7 35.59 4.34 27.32
N GLN A 8 35.96 5.62 27.44
CA GLN A 8 35.15 6.57 28.22
C GLN A 8 34.00 7.05 27.35
N SER A 9 32.86 6.36 27.41
CA SER A 9 31.61 6.85 26.84
C SER A 9 31.05 7.93 27.76
N GLN A 10 31.26 9.20 27.42
CA GLN A 10 30.50 10.28 28.03
C GLN A 10 29.09 10.31 27.42
N PRO A 11 28.03 10.36 28.23
CA PRO A 11 26.67 10.45 27.72
C PRO A 11 26.47 11.79 27.00
N ILE A 12 25.84 11.74 25.83
CA ILE A 12 25.47 12.94 25.07
C ILE A 12 24.34 13.63 25.81
N ILE A 13 24.63 14.77 26.44
CA ILE A 13 23.61 15.59 27.11
C ILE A 13 22.93 16.46 26.03
N PRO A 14 21.60 16.41 25.90
CA PRO A 14 20.91 17.28 24.96
C PRO A 14 21.13 18.75 25.33
N PRO A 15 21.30 19.64 24.34
CA PRO A 15 21.50 21.06 24.60
C PRO A 15 20.29 21.61 25.38
N LYS A 16 20.57 22.31 26.50
CA LYS A 16 19.53 22.99 27.28
C LYS A 16 18.87 24.01 26.37
N THR A 17 17.59 23.82 26.10
CA THR A 17 16.76 24.78 25.37
C THR A 17 16.72 26.08 26.16
N THR A 18 17.46 27.09 25.72
CA THR A 18 17.22 28.48 26.13
C THR A 18 15.78 28.80 25.80
N LYS A 19 15.00 29.16 26.84
CA LYS A 19 13.57 29.47 26.76
C LYS A 19 13.33 30.51 25.66
N THR A 20 12.78 30.06 24.54
CA THR A 20 12.25 30.93 23.51
C THR A 20 10.95 31.52 24.03
N GLN A 21 10.88 32.84 24.03
CA GLN A 21 9.69 33.63 24.37
C GLN A 21 8.47 33.16 23.54
N PRO A 22 7.23 33.31 24.04
CA PRO A 22 6.04 32.96 23.28
C PRO A 22 5.90 33.95 22.11
N MET A 23 6.36 33.54 20.92
CA MET A 23 6.01 34.24 19.69
C MET A 23 4.65 33.75 19.23
N THR A 24 3.62 34.38 19.77
CA THR A 24 2.26 34.40 19.22
C THR A 24 2.27 35.14 17.88
N LYS A 25 2.67 34.45 16.82
CA LYS A 25 2.25 34.77 15.45
C LYS A 25 1.97 33.45 14.74
N GLN A 26 0.73 32.98 14.91
CA GLN A 26 0.15 31.98 14.02
C GLN A 26 0.20 32.59 12.60
N LYS A 27 1.20 32.19 11.81
CA LYS A 27 1.12 32.34 10.36
C LYS A 27 -0.11 31.54 9.96
N LYS A 28 -1.16 32.26 9.56
CA LYS A 28 -2.30 31.72 8.84
C LYS A 28 -1.71 30.97 7.65
N HIS A 29 -1.63 29.65 7.75
CA HIS A 29 -1.26 28.82 6.62
C HIS A 29 -2.33 29.07 5.57
N GLU A 30 -1.98 29.85 4.54
CA GLU A 30 -2.72 29.80 3.29
C GLU A 30 -2.88 28.33 2.96
N HIS A 31 -4.13 27.90 2.77
CA HIS A 31 -4.45 26.60 2.23
C HIS A 31 -3.90 26.55 0.80
N SER A 32 -2.59 26.31 0.67
CA SER A 32 -2.07 25.66 -0.53
C SER A 32 -2.91 24.40 -0.68
N LYS A 33 -3.59 24.25 -1.83
CA LYS A 33 -4.42 23.12 -2.26
C LYS A 33 -3.71 21.77 -2.07
N SER A 34 -3.54 21.37 -0.82
CA SER A 34 -3.09 20.05 -0.42
C SER A 34 -4.37 19.26 -0.25
N LEU A 35 -4.53 18.24 -1.10
CA LEU A 35 -5.69 17.36 -1.10
C LEU A 35 -5.91 16.84 0.33
N ASP A 36 -7.12 17.00 0.84
CA ASP A 36 -7.46 16.55 2.19
C ASP A 36 -7.32 15.02 2.25
N PHE A 37 -6.84 14.49 3.37
CA PHE A 37 -6.68 13.04 3.54
C PHE A 37 -8.01 12.31 3.30
N LYS A 38 -9.14 12.93 3.68
CA LYS A 38 -10.48 12.43 3.41
C LYS A 38 -10.73 12.21 1.91
N GLU A 39 -10.37 13.17 1.06
CA GLU A 39 -10.55 13.07 -0.39
C GLU A 39 -9.70 11.96 -0.99
N ILE A 40 -8.44 11.84 -0.55
CA ILE A 40 -7.53 10.78 -1.00
C ILE A 40 -8.07 9.40 -0.59
N LEU A 41 -8.54 9.28 0.65
CA LEU A 41 -9.10 8.04 1.17
C LEU A 41 -10.37 7.64 0.42
N GLU A 42 -11.32 8.54 0.24
CA GLU A 42 -12.55 8.29 -0.53
C GLU A 42 -12.25 7.85 -1.96
N THR A 43 -11.29 8.52 -2.61
CA THR A 43 -10.85 8.16 -3.96
C THR A 43 -10.25 6.75 -3.97
N LYS A 44 -9.39 6.42 -3.01
CA LYS A 44 -8.73 5.11 -2.93
C LYS A 44 -9.67 3.97 -2.54
N ILE A 45 -10.73 4.25 -1.78
CA ILE A 45 -11.77 3.27 -1.47
C ILE A 45 -12.59 2.98 -2.73
N LYS A 46 -13.01 3.99 -3.49
CA LYS A 46 -13.74 3.78 -4.76
C LYS A 46 -12.92 3.00 -5.79
N GLU A 47 -11.59 3.16 -5.80
CA GLU A 47 -10.70 2.33 -6.63
C GLU A 47 -10.65 0.85 -6.21
N LYS A 48 -11.14 0.45 -5.03
CA LYS A 48 -11.11 -0.96 -4.57
C LYS A 48 -12.09 -1.87 -5.28
N ASP A 49 -13.14 -1.35 -5.91
CA ASP A 49 -14.12 -2.16 -6.64
C ASP A 49 -13.56 -2.76 -7.94
N SER A 50 -12.34 -2.39 -8.32
CA SER A 50 -11.64 -2.95 -9.48
C SER A 50 -10.84 -4.20 -9.11
N LEU A 51 -10.89 -5.22 -9.99
CA LEU A 51 -10.05 -6.42 -9.89
C LEU A 51 -8.56 -6.03 -9.90
N LYS A 52 -7.81 -6.45 -8.87
CA LYS A 52 -6.39 -6.10 -8.70
C LYS A 52 -5.49 -7.32 -8.77
N PHE A 53 -4.45 -7.22 -9.59
CA PHE A 53 -3.36 -8.20 -9.58
C PHE A 53 -2.30 -7.85 -8.54
N SER A 54 -1.94 -8.84 -7.74
CA SER A 54 -0.78 -8.75 -6.83
C SER A 54 0.52 -8.54 -7.61
N LYS A 55 1.56 -8.06 -6.92
CA LYS A 55 2.89 -7.85 -7.52
C LYS A 55 3.45 -9.13 -8.17
N HIS A 56 3.33 -10.26 -7.47
CA HIS A 56 3.77 -11.56 -7.97
C HIS A 56 2.97 -12.03 -9.18
N ALA A 57 1.65 -11.85 -9.16
CA ALA A 57 0.78 -12.20 -10.29
C ALA A 57 1.18 -11.41 -11.55
N LYS A 58 1.36 -10.09 -11.42
CA LYS A 58 1.81 -9.24 -12.54
C LYS A 58 3.18 -9.68 -13.08
N GLN A 59 4.12 -10.03 -12.20
CA GLN A 59 5.45 -10.50 -12.61
C GLN A 59 5.35 -11.84 -13.37
N ARG A 60 4.52 -12.77 -12.90
CA ARG A 60 4.30 -14.07 -13.56
C ARG A 60 3.60 -13.96 -14.91
N ILE A 61 2.58 -13.09 -15.01
CA ILE A 61 1.90 -12.80 -16.28
C ILE A 61 2.91 -12.31 -17.32
N LYS A 62 3.77 -11.36 -16.93
CA LYS A 62 4.83 -10.83 -17.79
C LYS A 62 5.86 -11.89 -18.17
N SER A 63 6.39 -12.66 -17.20
CA SER A 63 7.45 -13.64 -17.46
C SER A 63 6.99 -14.81 -18.33
N ARG A 64 5.72 -15.22 -18.19
CA ARG A 64 5.09 -16.27 -19.01
C ARG A 64 4.47 -15.75 -20.30
N LYS A 65 4.58 -14.44 -20.57
CA LYS A 65 3.98 -13.78 -21.75
C LYS A 65 2.47 -14.07 -21.89
N ILE A 66 1.78 -14.17 -20.75
CA ILE A 66 0.33 -14.38 -20.73
C ILE A 66 -0.32 -13.09 -21.21
N LYS A 67 -1.07 -13.16 -22.30
CA LYS A 67 -1.88 -12.05 -22.81
C LYS A 67 -3.24 -12.12 -22.12
N ILE A 68 -3.65 -11.02 -21.51
CA ILE A 68 -4.96 -10.87 -20.89
C ILE A 68 -5.56 -9.61 -21.51
N ASN A 69 -6.66 -9.79 -22.24
CA ASN A 69 -7.37 -8.69 -22.87
C ASN A 69 -8.51 -8.21 -21.96
N GLU A 70 -9.14 -7.09 -22.30
CA GLU A 70 -10.27 -6.55 -21.52
C GLU A 70 -11.45 -7.53 -21.42
N SER A 71 -11.73 -8.27 -22.49
CA SER A 71 -12.75 -9.34 -22.50
C SER A 71 -12.47 -10.42 -21.46
N ASP A 72 -11.20 -10.77 -21.27
CA ASP A 72 -10.79 -11.85 -20.38
C ASP A 72 -10.89 -11.37 -18.93
N LEU A 73 -10.51 -10.11 -18.69
CA LEU A 73 -10.67 -9.47 -17.38
C LEU A 73 -12.15 -9.41 -16.97
N LEU A 74 -13.06 -9.09 -17.89
CA LEU A 74 -14.50 -9.09 -17.60
C LEU A 74 -15.00 -10.47 -17.18
N LYS A 75 -14.60 -11.53 -17.89
CA LYS A 75 -14.96 -12.92 -17.54
C LYS A 75 -14.39 -13.36 -16.20
N ILE A 76 -13.13 -13.03 -15.92
CA ILE A 76 -12.50 -13.32 -14.63
C ILE A 76 -13.23 -12.57 -13.52
N ASN A 77 -13.58 -11.30 -13.74
CA ASN A 77 -14.31 -10.49 -12.75
C ASN A 77 -15.72 -11.07 -12.47
N GLU A 78 -16.42 -11.53 -13.51
CA GLU A 78 -17.70 -12.22 -13.34
C GLU A 78 -17.56 -13.51 -12.50
N ALA A 79 -16.51 -14.30 -12.73
CA ALA A 79 -16.23 -15.49 -11.93
C ALA A 79 -15.91 -15.15 -10.46
N VAL A 80 -15.20 -14.04 -10.22
CA VAL A 80 -14.94 -13.52 -8.87
C VAL A 80 -16.23 -13.07 -8.20
N ASN A 81 -17.10 -12.33 -8.90
CA ASN A 81 -18.39 -11.90 -8.39
C ASN A 81 -19.29 -13.08 -8.02
N LYS A 82 -19.35 -14.13 -8.86
CA LYS A 82 -20.08 -15.37 -8.54
C LYS A 82 -19.53 -16.07 -7.30
N ALA A 83 -18.22 -16.02 -7.07
CA ALA A 83 -17.63 -16.55 -5.84
C ALA A 83 -18.02 -15.69 -4.62
N ALA A 84 -18.01 -14.37 -4.78
CA ALA A 84 -18.42 -13.40 -3.75
C ALA A 84 -19.89 -13.58 -3.35
N GLU A 85 -20.79 -13.72 -4.32
CA GLU A 85 -22.22 -13.98 -4.10
C GLU A 85 -22.46 -15.27 -3.29
N LYS A 86 -21.55 -16.24 -3.41
CA LYS A 86 -21.58 -17.50 -2.67
C LYS A 86 -20.86 -17.43 -1.32
N GLY A 87 -20.34 -16.26 -0.94
CA GLY A 87 -19.60 -16.06 0.31
C GLY A 87 -18.23 -16.74 0.34
N ILE A 88 -17.67 -17.09 -0.81
CA ILE A 88 -16.34 -17.72 -0.91
C ILE A 88 -15.27 -16.64 -0.74
N LYS A 89 -14.36 -16.83 0.20
CA LYS A 89 -13.26 -15.89 0.49
C LYS A 89 -12.01 -16.14 -0.36
N ASP A 90 -11.68 -17.41 -0.56
CA ASP A 90 -10.51 -17.83 -1.34
C ASP A 90 -10.97 -18.80 -2.43
N SER A 91 -10.54 -18.55 -3.67
CA SER A 91 -10.99 -19.33 -4.83
C SER A 91 -9.84 -19.59 -5.81
N LEU A 92 -9.91 -20.75 -6.47
CA LEU A 92 -9.09 -21.06 -7.63
C LEU A 92 -9.94 -20.92 -8.89
N ILE A 93 -9.58 -19.97 -9.74
CA ILE A 93 -10.26 -19.73 -11.02
C ILE A 93 -9.39 -20.28 -12.14
N LEU A 94 -9.91 -21.24 -12.89
CA LEU A 94 -9.28 -21.77 -14.09
C LEU A 94 -9.84 -21.02 -15.31
N PHE A 95 -8.95 -20.46 -16.14
CA PHE A 95 -9.29 -19.70 -17.33
C PHE A 95 -8.31 -20.07 -18.44
N ASP A 96 -8.82 -20.68 -19.51
CA ASP A 96 -8.02 -21.31 -20.57
C ASP A 96 -6.93 -22.21 -19.95
N ASP A 97 -5.65 -21.94 -20.26
CA ASP A 97 -4.49 -22.67 -19.76
C ASP A 97 -3.85 -22.04 -18.50
N VAL A 98 -4.57 -21.12 -17.82
CA VAL A 98 -4.07 -20.36 -16.68
C VAL A 98 -4.96 -20.57 -15.45
N ALA A 99 -4.33 -20.67 -14.28
CA ALA A 99 -5.02 -20.74 -13.00
C ALA A 99 -4.68 -19.53 -12.13
N PHE A 100 -5.70 -18.90 -11.56
CA PHE A 100 -5.58 -17.75 -10.66
C PHE A 100 -6.05 -18.12 -9.26
N ILE A 101 -5.19 -17.86 -8.27
CA ILE A 101 -5.58 -17.88 -6.86
C ILE A 101 -6.09 -16.48 -6.52
N VAL A 102 -7.35 -16.38 -6.11
CA VAL A 102 -8.03 -15.12 -5.85
C VAL A 102 -8.55 -15.08 -4.43
N SER A 103 -8.32 -13.94 -3.78
CA SER A 103 -8.95 -13.56 -2.52
C SER A 103 -10.07 -12.57 -2.84
N VAL A 104 -11.25 -12.85 -2.32
CA VAL A 104 -12.50 -12.11 -2.50
C VAL A 104 -12.81 -11.41 -1.18
N ASN A 105 -12.77 -10.08 -1.20
CA ASN A 105 -12.87 -9.21 -0.01
C ASN A 105 -13.91 -8.13 -0.20
#